data_AF-A0A0D0Q9Z1-F1
#
_entry.id   AF-A0A0D0Q9Z1-F1
#
_cell.length_a   1.000
_cell.length_b   1.000
_cell.length_c   1.000
_cell.angle_alpha   90.00
_cell.angle_beta   90.00
_cell.angle_gamma   90.00
#
_symmetry.space_group_name_H-M   'P 1'
#
loop_
_entity.id
_entity.type
_entity.pdbx_description
1 polymer ?
#
loop_
_entity_poly.entity_id
_entity_poly.type
_entity_poly.pdbx_seq_one_letter_code
_entity_poly.pdbx_strand_id
1 'polypeptide(L)' 'MGTYEDPFKGSRSGFSAKYEQFMDGLRTSRYALVRHGGRDESGEMFGTGMLIAIYELLSHQIDDEGGVRVRLGERIAI' A
#
# COMPACT_ATOMS: atom_id res chain seq x y z
N MET A 1 -15.37 -12.86 -2.88
CA MET A 1 -15.47 -11.42 -2.55
C MET A 1 -15.33 -11.33 -1.04
N GLY A 2 -14.20 -10.82 -0.54
CA GLY A 2 -13.92 -10.73 0.89
C GLY A 2 -14.82 -9.70 1.56
N THR A 3 -15.32 -10.04 2.74
CA THR A 3 -16.06 -9.12 3.62
C THR A 3 -15.10 -8.81 4.75
N TYR A 4 -14.83 -7.54 5.04
CA TYR A 4 -14.03 -7.15 6.21
C TYR A 4 -14.87 -6.27 7.15
N GLU A 5 -14.61 -6.38 8.45
CA GLU A 5 -15.24 -5.52 9.45
C GLU A 5 -14.46 -4.22 9.59
N ASP A 6 -15.11 -3.11 9.24
CA ASP A 6 -14.63 -1.77 9.55
C ASP A 6 -15.11 -1.41 10.97
N PRO A 7 -14.20 -1.23 11.95
CA PRO A 7 -14.56 -1.01 13.35
C PRO A 7 -15.31 0.32 13.60
N PHE A 8 -15.40 1.20 12.61
CA PHE A 8 -16.16 2.46 12.69
C PHE A 8 -17.43 2.45 11.85
N LYS A 9 -17.59 1.49 10.92
CA LYS A 9 -18.65 1.53 9.89
C LYS A 9 -19.40 0.21 9.67
N GLY A 10 -19.06 -0.85 10.42
CA GLY A 10 -19.68 -2.17 10.31
C GLY A 10 -19.19 -2.98 9.11
N SER A 11 -19.86 -4.12 8.85
CA SER A 11 -19.46 -5.05 7.78
C SER A 11 -19.56 -4.40 6.41
N ARG A 12 -18.44 -4.34 5.67
CA ARG A 12 -18.40 -3.87 4.29
C ARG A 12 -18.17 -5.02 3.33
N SER A 13 -18.96 -5.05 2.27
CA SER A 13 -18.70 -5.89 1.09
C SER A 13 -17.76 -5.16 0.14
N GLY A 14 -16.63 -5.79 -0.20
CA GLY A 14 -15.63 -5.25 -1.12
C GLY A 14 -14.63 -4.29 -0.47
N PHE A 15 -13.50 -4.10 -1.14
CA PHE A 15 -12.45 -3.22 -0.66
C PHE A 15 -12.85 -1.74 -0.80
N SER A 16 -12.23 -0.85 0.00
CA SER A 16 -12.51 0.58 -0.13
C SER A 16 -12.12 1.11 -1.52
N ALA A 17 -12.79 2.15 -2.01
CA ALA A 17 -12.42 2.77 -3.29
C ALA A 17 -10.94 3.19 -3.35
N LYS A 18 -10.35 3.59 -2.20
CA LYS A 18 -8.92 3.89 -2.09
C LYS A 18 -8.03 2.65 -2.25
N TYR A 19 -8.48 1.50 -1.74
CA TYR A 19 -7.77 0.25 -1.89
C TYR A 19 -7.82 -0.24 -3.34
N GLU A 20 -8.98 -0.18 -4.00
CA GLU A 20 -9.10 -0.54 -5.42
C GLU A 20 -8.19 0.35 -6.30
N GLN A 21 -8.18 1.66 -6.05
CA GLN A 21 -7.25 2.58 -6.73
C GLN A 21 -5.78 2.25 -6.46
N PHE A 22 -5.44 1.87 -5.23
CA PHE A 22 -4.09 1.40 -4.89
C PHE A 22 -3.73 0.13 -5.67
N MET A 23 -4.65 -0.83 -5.74
CA MET A 23 -4.43 -2.09 -6.47
C MET A 23 -4.25 -1.87 -7.96
N ASP A 24 -5.03 -0.99 -8.58
CA ASP A 24 -4.88 -0.64 -9.99
C ASP A 24 -3.55 0.08 -10.26
N GLY A 25 -3.14 0.97 -9.34
CA GLY A 25 -1.82 1.57 -9.36
C GLY A 25 -0.71 0.52 -9.30
N LEU A 26 -0.82 -0.44 -8.40
CA LEU A 26 0.16 -1.51 -8.20
C LEU A 26 0.29 -2.45 -9.42
N ARG A 27 -0.81 -2.70 -10.14
CA ARG A 27 -0.84 -3.54 -11.36
C ARG A 27 -0.24 -2.86 -12.58
N THR A 28 -0.30 -1.53 -12.64
CA THR A 28 0.11 -0.75 -13.82
C THR A 28 1.46 -0.05 -13.65
N SER A 29 1.93 0.08 -12.40
CA SER A 29 3.18 0.76 -12.09
C SER A 29 4.39 -0.12 -12.35
N ARG A 30 5.42 0.46 -12.97
CA ARG A 30 6.75 -0.15 -13.08
C ARG A 30 7.65 0.18 -11.89
N TYR A 31 7.33 1.23 -11.14
CA TYR A 31 8.20 1.79 -10.11
C TYR A 31 7.44 1.99 -8.80
N ALA A 32 8.15 1.86 -7.69
CA ALA A 32 7.66 2.14 -6.34
C ALA A 32 8.37 3.37 -5.77
N LEU A 33 7.58 4.34 -5.30
CA LEU A 33 8.07 5.53 -4.60
C LEU A 33 8.06 5.25 -3.10
N VAL A 34 9.23 5.29 -2.46
CA VAL A 34 9.37 5.11 -1.02
C VAL A 34 9.61 6.46 -0.37
N ARG A 35 8.74 6.84 0.56
CA ARG A 35 8.82 8.11 1.29
C ARG A 35 9.09 7.85 2.76
N HIS A 36 9.78 8.79 3.41
CA HIS A 36 10.02 8.76 4.83
C HIS A 36 8.74 9.11 5.59
N GLY A 37 8.22 8.14 6.31
CA GLY A 37 7.08 8.31 7.22
C GLY A 37 6.11 7.16 7.14
N GLY A 38 5.15 7.19 8.05
CA GLY A 38 4.17 6.14 8.21
C GLY A 38 3.13 6.49 9.24
N ARG A 39 2.35 5.47 9.59
CA ARG A 39 1.41 5.51 10.70
C ARG A 39 1.89 4.51 11.74
N ASP A 40 1.94 4.94 12.99
CA ASP A 40 2.23 4.02 14.10
C ASP A 40 0.98 3.22 14.52
N GLU A 41 1.13 2.40 15.56
CA GLU A 41 0.07 1.57 16.12
C GLU A 41 -1.10 2.38 16.68
N SER A 42 -0.88 3.65 17.05
CA SER A 42 -1.91 4.57 17.53
C SER A 42 -2.60 5.33 16.38
N GLY A 43 -2.13 5.13 15.14
CA GLY A 43 -2.62 5.86 13.98
C GLY A 43 -2.06 7.29 13.86
N GLU A 44 -1.07 7.65 14.68
CA GLU A 44 -0.36 8.92 14.54
C GLU A 44 0.60 8.86 13.36
N MET A 45 0.61 9.95 12.59
CA MET A 45 1.50 10.09 11.45
C MET A 45 2.89 10.50 11.94
N PHE A 46 3.92 9.79 11.49
CA PHE A 46 5.32 10.15 11.75
C PHE A 46 6.09 10.28 10.43
N GLY A 47 7.25 10.94 10.50
CA GLY A 47 8.13 11.18 9.36
C GLY A 47 7.87 12.48 8.61
N THR A 48 8.67 12.73 7.59
CA THR A 48 8.76 14.04 6.90
C THR A 48 8.02 14.07 5.56
N GLY A 49 7.56 12.91 5.06
CA GLY A 49 7.00 12.75 3.72
C GLY A 49 8.02 12.87 2.58
N MET A 50 9.31 13.08 2.91
CA MET A 50 10.39 13.23 1.95
C MET A 50 10.54 11.95 1.12
N LEU A 51 10.69 12.09 -0.20
CA LEU A 51 11.06 10.97 -1.06
C LEU A 51 12.47 10.50 -0.67
N ILE A 52 12.62 9.20 -0.40
CA ILE A 52 13.91 8.62 0.02
C ILE A 52 14.46 7.64 -1.01
N ALA A 53 13.59 7.03 -1.82
CA ALA A 53 14.04 6.16 -2.90
C ALA A 53 12.94 5.91 -3.93
N ILE A 54 13.40 5.58 -5.14
CA ILE A 54 12.58 4.99 -6.19
C ILE A 54 13.16 3.61 -6.51
N TYR A 55 12.32 2.58 -6.51
CA TYR A 55 12.70 1.20 -6.83
C TYR A 55 11.94 0.67 -8.03
N GLU A 56 12.50 -0.32 -8.71
CA GLU A 56 11.70 -1.17 -9.60
C GLU A 56 10.66 -1.98 -8.81
N LEU A 57 9.44 -2.05 -9.33
CA LEU A 57 8.39 -2.92 -8.82
C LEU A 57 8.46 -4.25 -9.58
N LEU A 58 8.97 -5.31 -8.94
CA LEU A 58 9.14 -6.60 -9.61
C LEU A 58 7.88 -7.45 -9.56
N SER A 59 7.23 -7.51 -8.40
CA SER A 59 5.98 -8.25 -8.21
C SER A 59 5.25 -7.80 -6.97
N HIS A 60 3.98 -8.21 -6.86
CA HIS A 60 3.19 -8.06 -5.64
C HIS A 60 2.39 -9.34 -5.37
N GLN A 61 2.06 -9.56 -4.11
CA GLN A 61 1.16 -10.62 -3.65
C GLN A 61 0.14 -10.00 -2.70
N ILE A 62 -1.10 -10.47 -2.79
CA ILE A 62 -2.20 -10.08 -1.91
C ILE A 62 -2.57 -11.33 -1.12
N ASP A 63 -2.62 -11.23 0.20
CA ASP A 63 -3.13 -12.32 1.04
C ASP A 63 -4.66 -12.29 1.15
N ASP A 64 -5.23 -13.31 1.79
CA ASP A 64 -6.67 -13.48 1.91
C ASP A 64 -7.34 -12.39 2.78
N GLU A 65 -6.55 -11.64 3.55
CA GLU A 65 -7.00 -10.51 4.40
C GLU A 65 -6.87 -9.16 3.68
N GLY A 66 -6.32 -9.13 2.46
CA GLY A 66 -6.07 -7.90 1.70
C GLY A 66 -4.75 -7.21 2.04
N GLY A 67 -3.88 -7.86 2.81
CA GLY A 67 -2.50 -7.45 3.02
C GLY A 67 -1.72 -7.54 1.71
N VAL A 68 -0.94 -6.50 1.39
CA VAL A 68 -0.18 -6.43 0.14
C VAL A 68 1.30 -6.50 0.44
N ARG A 69 1.96 -7.53 -0.10
CA ARG A 69 3.42 -7.68 -0.09
C ARG A 69 3.97 -7.28 -1.43
N VAL A 70 4.96 -6.41 -1.42
CA VAL A 70 5.60 -5.88 -2.63
C VAL A 70 7.05 -6.34 -2.67
N ARG A 71 7.48 -6.87 -3.80
CA ARG A 71 8.88 -7.19 -4.08
C ARG A 71 9.51 -6.05 -4.87
N LEU A 72 10.48 -5.40 -4.23
CA LEU A 72 11.27 -4.33 -4.85
C LEU A 72 12.53 -4.90 -5.51
N GLY A 73 12.89 -4.32 -6.65
CA GLY A 73 14.10 -4.62 -7.40
C GLY A 73 15.22 -3.63 -7.13
N GLU A 74 15.92 -3.22 -8.19
CA GLU A 74 17.01 -2.26 -8.08
C GLU A 74 16.51 -0.87 -7.66
N ARG A 75 17.35 -0.16 -6.90
CA ARG A 75 17.12 1.25 -6.58
C ARG A 75 17.54 2.10 -7.77
N ILE A 76 16.63 2.92 -8.27
CA ILE A 76 16.83 3.75 -9.45
C ILE A 76 17.27 5.17 -9.08
N ALA A 77 16.69 5.75 -8.01
CA ALA A 77 16.88 7.17 -7.68
C ALA A 77 16.58 7.51 -6.20
N ILE A 78 16.75 8.80 -5.84
CA ILE A 78 16.41 9.46 -4.56
C ILE A 78 15.55 10.69 -4.87
#